data_AF-A0A2N0WRR4-F1
#
_entry.id   AF-A0A2N0WRR4-F1
#
_cell.length_a   1.000
_cell.length_b   1.000
_cell.length_c   1.000
_cell.angle_alpha   90.00
_cell.angle_beta   90.00
_cell.angle_gamma   90.00
#
_symmetry.space_group_name_H-M   'P 1'
#
loop_
_entity.id
_entity.type
_entity.pdbx_description
1 polymer ?
#
loop_
_entity_poly.entity_id
_entity_poly.type
_entity_poly.pdbx_seq_one_letter_code
_entity_poly.pdbx_strand_id
1 'polypeptide(L)'
;MEQLQQFINHQPHLLGILAIDIVIAIVLLLAMRFISGLWAGVDTTNELAQKDNFAFGISLAGSLLALAIVMTGAISGESGVTFAQEAIGMTIYGTIGLLLIKIGRIAHDKWALPGIDKAVHIEQGNIGVAIIDAAAVIATALIIRATLLWAHDLDLNTFIAIITGFIISQGLLVLMTRLRERAYKKANQGALFQEAIAAGQTALAIRHAGFLIATGFTLTGASNFLEYHPNAYVENALGWVLFGVAMMSLLYVLVPIVKRLVLSRINLTEEVDHQHNIGVAALEFVISLCVALILMALMA
;
A
#
# COMPACT_ATOMS: atom_id res chain seq x y z
N MET A 1 38.21 -5.30 11.71
CA MET A 1 38.65 -4.05 11.03
C MET A 1 39.09 -4.31 9.60
N GLU A 2 39.89 -5.35 9.31
CA GLU A 2 40.31 -5.67 7.93
C GLU A 2 39.17 -5.97 6.96
N GLN A 3 38.14 -6.71 7.37
CA GLN A 3 36.96 -6.95 6.51
C GLN A 3 36.15 -5.67 6.24
N LEU A 4 36.10 -4.74 7.20
CA LEU A 4 35.45 -3.44 7.05
C LEU A 4 36.26 -2.54 6.10
N GLN A 5 37.59 -2.55 6.23
CA GLN A 5 38.50 -1.84 5.33
C GLN A 5 38.50 -2.42 3.92
N GLN A 6 38.42 -3.74 3.76
CA GLN A 6 38.28 -4.38 2.44
C GLN A 6 36.94 -4.03 1.77
N PHE A 7 35.85 -3.97 2.54
CA PHE A 7 34.53 -3.57 2.04
C PHE A 7 34.51 -2.10 1.58
N ILE A 8 35.04 -1.19 2.40
CA ILE A 8 35.14 0.24 2.09
C ILE A 8 36.07 0.47 0.87
N ASN A 9 37.16 -0.28 0.76
CA ASN A 9 38.09 -0.17 -0.38
C ASN A 9 37.52 -0.74 -1.69
N HIS A 10 36.57 -1.69 -1.65
CA HIS A 10 35.94 -2.23 -2.85
C HIS A 10 34.83 -1.34 -3.43
N GLN A 11 34.16 -0.51 -2.60
CA GLN A 11 33.12 0.42 -3.06
C GLN A 11 33.25 1.82 -2.41
N PRO A 12 34.27 2.61 -2.82
CA PRO A 12 34.54 3.93 -2.22
C PRO A 12 33.38 4.93 -2.37
N HIS A 13 32.45 4.69 -3.30
CA HIS A 13 31.30 5.56 -3.56
C HIS A 13 30.03 5.15 -2.80
N LEU A 14 29.97 3.95 -2.20
CA LEU A 14 28.75 3.43 -1.60
C LEU A 14 28.21 4.31 -0.47
N LEU A 15 29.07 4.79 0.42
CA LEU A 15 28.67 5.69 1.51
C LEU A 15 28.09 7.02 0.98
N GLY A 16 28.62 7.52 -0.14
CA GLY A 16 28.13 8.72 -0.79
C GLY A 16 26.74 8.53 -1.41
N ILE A 17 26.53 7.40 -2.10
CA ILE A 17 25.25 7.00 -2.68
C ILE A 17 24.18 6.88 -1.58
N LEU A 18 24.46 6.12 -0.51
CA LEU A 18 23.53 5.96 0.60
C LEU A 18 23.21 7.28 1.30
N ALA A 19 24.18 8.19 1.43
CA ALA A 19 23.94 9.50 2.00
C ALA A 19 23.01 10.35 1.12
N ILE A 20 23.18 10.28 -0.21
CA ILE A 20 22.29 10.95 -1.17
C ILE A 20 20.86 10.40 -1.05
N ASP A 21 20.69 9.08 -0.99
CA ASP A 21 19.38 8.44 -0.85
C ASP A 21 18.67 8.85 0.43
N ILE A 22 19.37 8.86 1.56
CA ILE A 22 18.82 9.28 2.85
C ILE A 22 18.41 10.75 2.81
N VAL A 23 19.23 11.63 2.23
CA VAL A 23 18.91 13.06 2.14
C VAL A 23 17.66 13.27 1.28
N ILE A 24 17.59 12.65 0.09
CA ILE A 24 16.43 12.77 -0.79
C ILE A 24 15.19 12.17 -0.12
N ALA A 25 15.32 11.02 0.55
CA ALA A 25 14.23 10.38 1.25
C ALA A 25 13.65 11.27 2.36
N ILE A 26 14.51 11.92 3.16
CA ILE A 26 14.08 12.88 4.19
C ILE A 26 13.36 14.07 3.55
N VAL A 27 13.89 14.64 2.46
CA VAL A 27 13.27 15.75 1.75
C VAL A 27 11.87 15.37 1.24
N LEU A 28 11.71 14.18 0.63
CA LEU A 28 10.43 13.68 0.15
C LEU A 28 9.44 13.42 1.30
N LEU A 29 9.89 12.85 2.42
CA LEU A 29 9.06 12.66 3.62
C LEU A 29 8.57 13.99 4.20
N LEU A 30 9.44 15.02 4.25
CA LEU A 30 9.05 16.36 4.66
C LEU A 30 8.03 16.96 3.68
N ALA A 31 8.27 16.82 2.37
CA ALA A 31 7.35 17.28 1.33
C ALA A 31 5.97 16.61 1.45
N MET A 32 5.92 15.32 1.80
CA MET A 32 4.67 14.57 1.94
C MET A 32 3.72 15.19 2.96
N ARG A 33 4.24 15.77 4.06
CA ARG A 33 3.41 16.46 5.05
C ARG A 33 2.70 17.66 4.43
N PHE A 34 3.45 18.53 3.74
CA PHE A 34 2.90 19.73 3.10
C PHE A 34 1.91 19.35 1.99
N ILE A 35 2.29 18.37 1.16
CA ILE A 35 1.47 17.87 0.07
C ILE A 35 0.16 17.27 0.60
N SER A 36 0.20 16.50 1.69
CA SER A 36 -1.00 15.93 2.31
C SER A 36 -1.95 17.02 2.82
N GLY A 37 -1.42 18.09 3.42
CA GLY A 37 -2.22 19.25 3.82
C GLY A 37 -2.87 19.95 2.62
N LEU A 38 -2.10 20.22 1.57
CA LEU A 38 -2.60 20.82 0.33
C LEU A 38 -3.69 19.96 -0.33
N TRP A 39 -3.50 18.64 -0.36
CA TRP A 39 -4.45 17.70 -0.94
C TRP A 39 -5.77 17.59 -0.16
N ALA A 40 -5.71 17.76 1.15
CA ALA A 40 -6.88 17.73 2.02
C ALA A 40 -7.51 19.13 2.17
N GLY A 41 -6.85 20.20 1.72
CA GLY A 41 -7.33 21.58 1.88
C GLY A 41 -7.26 22.07 3.33
N VAL A 42 -6.39 21.48 4.16
CA VAL A 42 -6.29 21.76 5.60
C VAL A 42 -4.88 22.16 6.01
N ASP A 43 -4.77 22.95 7.08
CA ASP A 43 -3.48 23.21 7.72
C ASP A 43 -3.09 22.04 8.63
N THR A 44 -2.00 21.35 8.29
CA THR A 44 -1.58 20.15 9.04
C THR A 44 -1.23 20.43 10.49
N THR A 45 -0.74 21.63 10.82
CA THR A 45 -0.38 21.99 12.20
C THR A 45 -1.63 22.24 13.02
N ASN A 46 -2.62 22.90 12.45
CA ASN A 46 -3.93 23.10 13.06
C ASN A 46 -4.63 21.76 13.32
N GLU A 47 -4.71 20.88 12.31
CA GLU A 47 -5.32 19.56 12.47
C GLU A 47 -4.63 18.71 13.54
N LEU A 48 -3.29 18.67 13.54
CA LEU A 48 -2.53 17.80 14.45
C LEU A 48 -2.38 18.34 15.86
N ALA A 49 -2.17 19.66 16.03
CA ALA A 49 -1.73 20.24 17.30
C ALA A 49 -2.77 21.16 17.96
N GLN A 50 -3.78 21.63 17.22
CA GLN A 50 -4.83 22.48 17.78
C GLN A 50 -6.17 21.75 17.90
N LYS A 51 -6.55 20.98 16.86
CA LYS A 51 -7.79 20.19 16.85
C LYS A 51 -7.63 18.78 17.44
N ASP A 52 -6.41 18.32 17.66
CA ASP A 52 -6.09 16.94 18.06
C ASP A 52 -6.78 15.90 17.15
N ASN A 53 -6.81 16.14 15.84
CA ASN A 53 -7.50 15.28 14.90
C ASN A 53 -6.73 13.97 14.68
N PHE A 54 -7.08 12.95 15.48
CA PHE A 54 -6.50 11.61 15.39
C PHE A 54 -6.70 10.97 14.01
N ALA A 55 -7.83 11.21 13.36
CA ALA A 55 -8.10 10.65 12.03
C ALA A 55 -7.14 11.22 10.99
N PHE A 56 -6.93 12.55 11.00
CA PHE A 56 -5.93 13.18 10.15
C PHE A 56 -4.52 12.64 10.44
N GLY A 57 -4.17 12.49 11.72
CA GLY A 57 -2.89 11.91 12.14
C GLY A 57 -2.66 10.48 11.61
N ILE A 58 -3.68 9.61 11.67
CA ILE A 58 -3.60 8.23 11.17
C ILE A 58 -3.44 8.21 9.64
N SER A 59 -4.22 9.00 8.90
CA SER A 59 -4.09 9.10 7.44
C SER A 59 -2.71 9.62 7.03
N LEU A 60 -2.20 10.66 7.70
CA LEU A 60 -0.87 11.20 7.45
C LEU A 60 0.23 10.17 7.78
N ALA A 61 0.11 9.43 8.89
CA ALA A 61 1.07 8.38 9.25
C ALA A 61 1.12 7.28 8.19
N GLY A 62 -0.04 6.83 7.69
CA GLY A 62 -0.12 5.87 6.60
C GLY A 62 0.51 6.40 5.30
N SER A 63 0.34 7.69 5.04
CA SER A 63 0.93 8.39 3.89
C SER A 63 2.46 8.44 3.95
N LEU A 64 3.03 8.74 5.12
CA LEU A 64 4.47 8.75 5.35
C LEU A 64 5.06 7.34 5.24
N LEU A 65 4.40 6.33 5.83
CA LEU A 65 4.81 4.93 5.70
C LEU A 65 4.77 4.45 4.24
N ALA A 66 3.71 4.81 3.51
CA ALA A 66 3.58 4.48 2.10
C ALA A 66 4.73 5.06 1.26
N LEU A 67 5.09 6.33 1.49
CA LEU A 67 6.24 6.92 0.81
C LEU A 67 7.55 6.22 1.19
N ALA A 68 7.75 5.88 2.47
CA ALA A 68 8.90 5.09 2.90
C ALA A 68 8.99 3.73 2.19
N ILE A 69 7.87 3.00 2.07
CA ILE A 69 7.80 1.72 1.33
C ILE A 69 8.20 1.92 -0.14
N VAL A 70 7.65 2.92 -0.82
CA VAL A 70 7.98 3.22 -2.22
C VAL A 70 9.47 3.51 -2.39
N MET A 71 10.05 4.31 -1.49
CA MET A 71 11.47 4.65 -1.52
C MET A 71 12.37 3.42 -1.38
N THR A 72 11.98 2.40 -0.61
CA THR A 72 12.76 1.15 -0.58
C THR A 72 12.81 0.43 -1.93
N GLY A 73 11.82 0.65 -2.82
CA GLY A 73 11.87 0.14 -4.19
C GLY A 73 12.82 0.93 -5.08
N ALA A 74 12.86 2.26 -4.92
CA ALA A 74 13.78 3.13 -5.64
C ALA A 74 15.24 2.91 -5.21
N ILE A 75 15.49 2.74 -3.90
CA ILE A 75 16.84 2.55 -3.34
C ILE A 75 17.41 1.15 -3.65
N SER A 76 16.56 0.12 -3.68
CA SER A 76 17.01 -1.26 -3.97
C SER A 76 17.21 -1.55 -5.45
N GLY A 77 16.97 -0.59 -6.34
CA GLY A 77 17.30 -0.70 -7.77
C GLY A 77 18.81 -0.70 -8.04
N GLU A 78 19.19 -0.80 -9.32
CA GLU A 78 20.60 -0.65 -9.70
C GLU A 78 21.12 0.74 -9.32
N SER A 79 22.14 0.78 -8.46
CA SER A 79 22.76 2.03 -8.02
C SER A 79 23.39 2.77 -9.19
N GLY A 80 23.23 4.08 -9.22
CA GLY A 80 23.84 4.94 -10.22
C GLY A 80 25.37 4.81 -10.23
N VAL A 81 25.95 4.80 -11.44
CA VAL A 81 27.42 4.77 -11.62
C VAL A 81 28.07 6.04 -11.06
N THR A 82 27.30 7.13 -10.93
CA THR A 82 27.75 8.42 -10.40
C THR A 82 26.75 8.98 -9.39
N PHE A 83 27.23 9.82 -8.46
CA PHE A 83 26.39 10.53 -7.49
C PHE A 83 25.29 11.37 -8.15
N ALA A 84 25.57 11.98 -9.31
CA ALA A 84 24.58 12.76 -10.03
C ALA A 84 23.46 11.88 -10.61
N GLN A 85 23.81 10.73 -11.18
CA GLN A 85 22.82 9.77 -11.69
C GLN A 85 21.95 9.21 -10.57
N GLU A 86 22.55 8.89 -9.42
CA GLU A 86 21.80 8.44 -8.24
C GLU A 86 20.80 9.50 -7.79
N ALA A 87 21.27 10.74 -7.59
CA ALA A 87 20.41 11.84 -7.16
C ALA A 87 19.24 12.09 -8.13
N ILE A 88 19.51 12.02 -9.44
CA ILE A 88 18.48 12.17 -10.48
C ILE A 88 17.50 10.99 -10.44
N GLY A 89 17.98 9.75 -10.42
CA GLY A 89 17.16 8.54 -10.40
C GLY A 89 16.25 8.48 -9.17
N MET A 90 16.83 8.64 -7.99
CA MET A 90 16.10 8.65 -6.72
C MET A 90 15.06 9.78 -6.67
N THR A 91 15.39 10.96 -7.19
CA THR A 91 14.42 12.09 -7.27
C THR A 91 13.27 11.78 -8.23
N ILE A 92 13.57 11.23 -9.41
CA ILE A 92 12.55 10.90 -10.42
C ILE A 92 11.62 9.80 -9.89
N TYR A 93 12.17 8.68 -9.42
CA TYR A 93 11.38 7.56 -8.90
C TYR A 93 10.61 7.94 -7.63
N GLY A 94 11.23 8.70 -6.71
CA GLY A 94 10.55 9.21 -5.52
C GLY A 94 9.38 10.13 -5.87
N THR A 95 9.54 11.03 -6.85
CA THR A 95 8.48 11.94 -7.29
C THR A 95 7.35 11.19 -8.00
N ILE A 96 7.68 10.28 -8.91
CA ILE A 96 6.69 9.43 -9.60
C ILE A 96 5.94 8.58 -8.59
N GLY A 97 6.65 7.97 -7.64
CA GLY A 97 6.07 7.21 -6.56
C GLY A 97 5.05 8.00 -5.73
N LEU A 98 5.39 9.25 -5.38
CA LEU A 98 4.49 10.17 -4.69
C LEU A 98 3.23 10.47 -5.52
N LEU A 99 3.37 10.73 -6.82
CA LEU A 99 2.25 10.95 -7.73
C LEU A 99 1.36 9.73 -7.85
N LEU A 100 1.94 8.53 -7.98
CA LEU A 100 1.20 7.27 -8.03
C LEU A 100 0.46 6.98 -6.72
N ILE A 101 1.04 7.31 -5.56
CA ILE A 101 0.33 7.25 -4.27
C ILE A 101 -0.93 8.12 -4.30
N LYS A 102 -0.85 9.36 -4.82
CA LYS A 102 -2.02 10.25 -4.95
C LYS A 102 -3.07 9.67 -5.88
N ILE A 103 -2.65 9.21 -7.05
CA ILE A 103 -3.55 8.64 -8.06
C ILE A 103 -4.23 7.38 -7.51
N GLY A 104 -3.49 6.50 -6.84
CA GLY A 104 -4.03 5.28 -6.23
C GLY A 104 -5.03 5.60 -5.11
N ARG A 105 -4.76 6.63 -4.29
CA ARG A 105 -5.76 7.14 -3.34
C ARG A 105 -7.04 7.56 -4.07
N ILE A 106 -6.95 8.46 -5.05
CA ILE A 106 -8.13 8.93 -5.81
C ILE A 106 -8.89 7.76 -6.46
N ALA A 107 -8.18 6.78 -7.02
CA ALA A 107 -8.77 5.59 -7.63
C ALA A 107 -9.55 4.76 -6.59
N HIS A 108 -8.98 4.54 -5.40
CA HIS A 108 -9.64 3.83 -4.33
C HIS A 108 -10.88 4.59 -3.82
N ASP A 109 -10.78 5.91 -3.65
CA ASP A 109 -11.89 6.76 -3.17
C ASP A 109 -13.06 6.70 -4.15
N LYS A 110 -12.77 6.89 -5.44
CA LYS A 110 -13.79 7.01 -6.47
C LYS A 110 -14.37 5.66 -6.90
N TRP A 111 -13.56 4.61 -6.96
CA TRP A 111 -13.99 3.32 -7.53
C TRP A 111 -14.14 2.21 -6.50
N ALA A 112 -13.39 2.22 -5.40
CA ALA A 112 -13.55 1.22 -4.34
C ALA A 112 -14.63 1.65 -3.34
N LEU A 113 -14.62 2.90 -2.88
CA LEU A 113 -15.51 3.42 -1.82
C LEU A 113 -16.25 4.72 -2.19
N PRO A 114 -17.06 4.76 -3.28
CA PRO A 114 -17.69 5.99 -3.77
C PRO A 114 -18.78 6.59 -2.87
N GLY A 115 -19.26 5.85 -1.87
CA GLY A 115 -20.28 6.28 -0.92
C GLY A 115 -19.72 7.01 0.30
N ILE A 116 -18.39 7.18 0.39
CA ILE A 116 -17.71 7.87 1.48
C ILE A 116 -16.83 8.96 0.90
N ASP A 117 -17.11 10.22 1.26
CA ASP A 117 -16.13 11.29 1.07
C ASP A 117 -15.08 11.20 2.19
N LYS A 118 -13.96 10.52 1.89
CA LYS A 118 -12.94 10.27 2.90
C LYS A 118 -12.30 11.55 3.43
N ALA A 119 -12.15 12.59 2.61
CA ALA A 119 -11.56 13.84 3.05
C ALA A 119 -12.43 14.50 4.13
N VAL A 120 -13.74 14.60 3.86
CA VAL A 120 -14.71 15.15 4.82
C VAL A 120 -14.76 14.34 6.11
N HIS A 121 -14.81 13.02 6.02
CA HIS A 121 -14.86 12.17 7.21
C HIS A 121 -13.57 12.21 8.06
N ILE A 122 -12.40 12.33 7.42
CA ILE A 122 -11.12 12.47 8.12
C ILE A 122 -11.03 13.85 8.80
N GLU A 123 -11.48 14.92 8.13
CA GLU A 123 -11.56 16.26 8.74
C GLU A 123 -12.51 16.26 9.96
N GLN A 124 -13.59 15.49 9.91
CA GLN A 124 -14.54 15.30 11.02
C GLN A 124 -14.06 14.34 12.12
N GLY A 125 -12.83 13.81 12.03
CA GLY A 125 -12.26 12.94 13.05
C GLY A 125 -12.70 11.47 13.00
N ASN A 126 -13.23 10.98 11.87
CA ASN A 126 -13.60 9.57 11.73
C ASN A 126 -12.37 8.67 11.60
N ILE A 127 -11.98 8.05 12.72
CA ILE A 127 -10.84 7.14 12.84
C ILE A 127 -10.97 5.92 11.92
N GLY A 128 -12.17 5.35 11.76
CA GLY A 128 -12.39 4.18 10.90
C GLY A 128 -12.10 4.48 9.43
N VAL A 129 -12.54 5.63 8.94
CA VAL A 129 -12.21 6.09 7.58
C VAL A 129 -10.71 6.34 7.43
N ALA A 130 -10.07 6.96 8.41
CA ALA A 130 -8.62 7.19 8.38
C ALA A 130 -7.79 5.89 8.36
N ILE A 131 -8.20 4.86 9.10
CA ILE A 131 -7.55 3.54 9.10
C ILE A 131 -7.62 2.90 7.71
N ILE A 132 -8.79 2.98 7.05
CA ILE A 132 -8.95 2.46 5.68
C ILE A 132 -8.14 3.28 4.68
N ASP A 133 -8.13 4.61 4.81
CA ASP A 133 -7.32 5.48 3.97
C ASP A 133 -5.83 5.15 4.06
N ALA A 134 -5.30 5.05 5.28
CA ALA A 134 -3.92 4.65 5.53
C ALA A 134 -3.62 3.28 4.93
N ALA A 135 -4.48 2.29 5.14
CA ALA A 135 -4.28 0.94 4.62
C ALA A 135 -4.32 0.85 3.08
N ALA A 136 -5.23 1.59 2.44
CA ALA A 136 -5.31 1.64 0.97
C ALA A 136 -4.06 2.28 0.36
N VAL A 137 -3.54 3.32 1.00
CA VAL A 137 -2.32 4.02 0.58
C VAL A 137 -1.07 3.16 0.81
N ILE A 138 -1.00 2.41 1.92
CA ILE A 138 0.07 1.42 2.17
C ILE A 138 0.02 0.29 1.15
N ALA A 139 -1.16 -0.28 0.86
CA ALA A 139 -1.32 -1.32 -0.16
C ALA A 139 -0.89 -0.82 -1.55
N THR A 140 -1.25 0.41 -1.88
CA THR A 140 -0.81 1.09 -3.11
C THR A 140 0.70 1.25 -3.16
N ALA A 141 1.34 1.64 -2.06
CA ALA A 141 2.80 1.76 -1.99
C ALA A 141 3.52 0.42 -2.16
N LEU A 142 2.98 -0.67 -1.60
CA LEU A 142 3.52 -2.02 -1.81
C LEU A 142 3.50 -2.41 -3.29
N ILE A 143 2.40 -2.11 -4.00
CA ILE A 143 2.27 -2.33 -5.44
C ILE A 143 3.28 -1.50 -6.23
N ILE A 144 3.38 -0.19 -5.92
CA ILE A 144 4.34 0.70 -6.60
C ILE A 144 5.76 0.17 -6.39
N ARG A 145 6.12 -0.18 -5.15
CA ARG A 145 7.42 -0.77 -4.84
C ARG A 145 7.67 -2.04 -5.66
N ALA A 146 6.69 -2.92 -5.78
CA ALA A 146 6.80 -4.14 -6.58
C ALA A 146 7.09 -3.81 -8.06
N THR A 147 6.38 -2.85 -8.64
CA THR A 147 6.61 -2.43 -10.03
C THR A 147 7.97 -1.78 -10.26
N LEU A 148 8.49 -1.02 -9.29
CA LEU A 148 9.82 -0.40 -9.36
C LEU A 148 10.94 -1.43 -9.27
N LEU A 149 10.75 -2.51 -8.51
CA LEU A 149 11.73 -3.60 -8.42
C LEU A 149 11.69 -4.50 -9.65
N TRP A 150 10.51 -4.66 -10.26
CA TRP A 150 10.32 -5.50 -11.44
C TRP A 150 10.84 -4.85 -12.73
N ALA A 151 10.59 -3.56 -12.94
CA ALA A 151 11.08 -2.83 -14.11
C ALA A 151 12.25 -1.94 -13.71
N HIS A 152 13.45 -2.24 -14.21
CA HIS A 152 14.68 -1.49 -13.99
C HIS A 152 15.01 -0.57 -15.17
N ASP A 153 16.00 0.33 -15.03
CA ASP A 153 16.44 1.37 -15.99
C ASP A 153 15.65 2.69 -16.00
N LEU A 154 16.35 3.80 -16.30
CA LEU A 154 15.77 5.13 -16.43
C LEU A 154 15.36 5.44 -17.87
N ASP A 155 14.41 4.68 -18.42
CA ASP A 155 13.89 4.87 -19.77
C ASP A 155 12.36 4.87 -19.87
N LEU A 156 11.85 5.20 -21.07
CA LEU A 156 10.42 5.30 -21.33
C LEU A 156 9.68 3.96 -21.17
N ASN A 157 10.31 2.85 -21.56
CA ASN A 157 9.68 1.52 -21.49
C ASN A 157 9.45 1.13 -20.04
N THR A 158 10.41 1.44 -19.17
CA THR A 158 10.31 1.18 -17.73
C THR A 158 9.18 2.00 -17.09
N PHE A 159 9.03 3.28 -17.45
CA PHE A 159 7.90 4.07 -16.97
C PHE A 159 6.54 3.54 -17.48
N ILE A 160 6.47 3.10 -18.75
CA ILE A 160 5.26 2.46 -19.29
C ILE A 160 4.94 1.18 -18.50
N ALA A 161 5.94 0.36 -18.20
CA ALA A 161 5.80 -0.87 -17.44
C ALA A 161 5.29 -0.61 -16.02
N ILE A 162 5.90 0.35 -15.30
CA ILE A 162 5.50 0.76 -13.95
C ILE A 162 4.03 1.22 -13.95
N ILE A 163 3.65 2.11 -14.88
CA ILE A 163 2.28 2.63 -14.96
C ILE A 163 1.30 1.51 -15.29
N THR A 164 1.66 0.60 -16.20
CA THR A 164 0.80 -0.52 -16.60
C THR A 164 0.57 -1.49 -15.45
N GLY A 165 1.64 -1.94 -14.78
CA GLY A 165 1.56 -2.81 -13.60
C GLY A 165 0.78 -2.15 -12.46
N PHE A 166 0.97 -0.84 -12.26
CA PHE A 166 0.20 -0.04 -11.30
C PHE A 166 -1.30 -0.03 -11.63
N ILE A 167 -1.69 0.31 -12.87
CA ILE A 167 -3.11 0.38 -13.26
C ILE A 167 -3.81 -0.97 -13.07
N ILE A 168 -3.16 -2.06 -13.52
CA ILE A 168 -3.69 -3.42 -13.37
C ILE A 168 -3.88 -3.75 -11.88
N SER A 169 -2.85 -3.53 -11.08
CA SER A 169 -2.88 -3.86 -9.65
C SER A 169 -3.85 -3.00 -8.85
N GLN A 170 -4.02 -1.72 -9.21
CA GLN A 170 -5.07 -0.85 -8.63
C GLN A 170 -6.46 -1.36 -8.98
N GLY A 171 -6.68 -1.81 -10.22
CA GLY A 171 -7.93 -2.46 -10.63
C GLY A 171 -8.24 -3.71 -9.79
N LEU A 172 -7.24 -4.54 -9.52
CA LEU A 172 -7.38 -5.72 -8.66
C LEU A 172 -7.66 -5.33 -7.20
N LEU A 173 -7.02 -4.30 -6.66
CA LEU A 173 -7.28 -3.79 -5.32
C LEU A 173 -8.72 -3.26 -5.17
N VAL A 174 -9.21 -2.53 -6.18
CA VAL A 174 -10.61 -2.07 -6.25
C VAL A 174 -11.55 -3.28 -6.30
N LEU A 175 -11.29 -4.26 -7.17
CA LEU A 175 -12.09 -5.48 -7.26
C LEU A 175 -12.18 -6.19 -5.91
N MET A 176 -11.04 -6.33 -5.21
CA MET A 176 -10.95 -6.99 -3.92
C MET A 176 -11.80 -6.28 -2.86
N THR A 177 -11.77 -4.95 -2.85
CA THR A 177 -12.61 -4.13 -1.99
C THR A 177 -14.10 -4.37 -2.27
N ARG A 178 -14.52 -4.37 -3.55
CA ARG A 178 -15.91 -4.65 -3.94
C ARG A 178 -16.37 -6.06 -3.58
N LEU A 179 -15.50 -7.06 -3.68
CA LEU A 179 -15.80 -8.43 -3.23
C LEU A 179 -16.04 -8.46 -1.73
N ARG A 180 -15.25 -7.72 -0.94
CA ARG A 180 -15.43 -7.60 0.50
C ARG A 180 -16.73 -6.90 0.88
N GLU A 181 -17.10 -5.82 0.18
CA GLU A 181 -18.38 -5.15 0.38
C GLU A 181 -19.57 -6.09 0.15
N ARG A 182 -19.52 -6.89 -0.93
CA ARG A 182 -20.55 -7.89 -1.23
C ARG A 182 -20.63 -8.97 -0.16
N ALA A 183 -19.48 -9.44 0.33
CA ALA A 183 -19.43 -10.42 1.42
C ALA A 183 -20.02 -9.84 2.71
N TYR A 184 -19.69 -8.60 3.06
CA TYR A 184 -20.25 -7.90 4.22
C TYR A 184 -21.78 -7.77 4.11
N LYS A 185 -22.27 -7.29 2.96
CA LYS A 185 -23.71 -7.14 2.71
C LYS A 185 -24.47 -8.45 2.88
N LYS A 186 -23.91 -9.55 2.36
CA LYS A 186 -24.49 -10.90 2.50
C LYS A 186 -24.53 -11.36 3.95
N ALA A 187 -23.50 -11.06 4.74
CA ALA A 187 -23.40 -11.46 6.13
C ALA A 187 -24.30 -10.62 7.06
N ASN A 188 -24.64 -9.38 6.68
CA ASN A 188 -25.32 -8.40 7.52
C ASN A 188 -26.71 -8.01 6.99
N GLN A 189 -27.51 -8.98 6.52
CA GLN A 189 -28.91 -8.78 6.11
C GLN A 189 -29.14 -7.63 5.10
N GLY A 190 -28.16 -7.34 4.24
CA GLY A 190 -28.27 -6.27 3.26
C GLY A 190 -27.69 -4.92 3.66
N ALA A 191 -27.17 -4.78 4.90
CA ALA A 191 -26.50 -3.56 5.37
C ALA A 191 -25.32 -3.16 4.46
N LEU A 192 -25.12 -1.85 4.30
CA LEU A 192 -24.09 -1.31 3.42
C LEU A 192 -22.78 -1.11 4.19
N PHE A 193 -21.71 -1.72 3.67
CA PHE A 193 -20.36 -1.64 4.26
C PHE A 193 -19.90 -0.19 4.44
N GLN A 194 -20.15 0.65 3.44
CA GLN A 194 -19.70 2.03 3.45
C GLN A 194 -20.43 2.90 4.48
N GLU A 195 -21.72 2.67 4.70
CA GLU A 195 -22.49 3.37 5.74
C GLU A 195 -21.97 3.00 7.13
N ALA A 196 -21.65 1.72 7.35
CA ALA A 196 -21.06 1.24 8.59
C ALA A 196 -19.70 1.90 8.89
N ILE A 197 -18.85 2.06 7.88
CA ILE A 197 -17.58 2.79 8.02
C ILE A 197 -17.79 4.29 8.25
N ALA A 198 -18.70 4.91 7.50
CA ALA A 198 -19.06 6.33 7.68
C ALA A 198 -19.62 6.62 9.08
N ALA A 199 -20.32 5.65 9.68
CA ALA A 199 -20.79 5.68 11.06
C ALA A 199 -19.70 5.44 12.12
N GLY A 200 -18.43 5.28 11.72
CA GLY A 200 -17.29 5.21 12.64
C GLY A 200 -16.98 3.80 13.17
N GLN A 201 -17.45 2.74 12.52
CA GLN A 201 -17.16 1.36 12.94
C GLN A 201 -15.68 0.99 12.80
N THR A 202 -14.94 1.22 13.88
CA THR A 202 -13.47 1.07 13.90
C THR A 202 -13.03 -0.39 13.78
N ALA A 203 -13.73 -1.34 14.42
CA ALA A 203 -13.42 -2.76 14.30
C ALA A 203 -13.56 -3.26 12.85
N LEU A 204 -14.64 -2.84 12.16
CA LEU A 204 -14.85 -3.15 10.75
C LEU A 204 -13.73 -2.56 9.87
N ALA A 205 -13.32 -1.32 10.15
CA ALA A 205 -12.23 -0.65 9.47
C ALA A 205 -10.89 -1.38 9.63
N ILE A 206 -10.53 -1.79 10.86
CA ILE A 206 -9.31 -2.56 11.13
C ILE A 206 -9.33 -3.88 10.37
N ARG A 207 -10.45 -4.62 10.40
CA ARG A 207 -10.59 -5.87 9.65
C ARG A 207 -10.38 -5.66 8.14
N HIS A 208 -10.91 -4.56 7.59
CA HIS A 208 -10.75 -4.25 6.18
C HIS A 208 -9.32 -3.77 5.84
N ALA A 209 -8.69 -2.98 6.70
CA ALA A 209 -7.32 -2.51 6.55
C ALA A 209 -6.34 -3.67 6.37
N GLY A 210 -6.47 -4.72 7.19
CA GLY A 210 -5.58 -5.89 7.11
C GLY A 210 -5.73 -6.63 5.79
N PHE A 211 -6.95 -6.65 5.25
CA PHE A 211 -7.22 -7.24 3.95
C PHE A 211 -6.66 -6.42 2.78
N LEU A 212 -6.74 -5.09 2.84
CA LEU A 212 -6.13 -4.21 1.84
C LEU A 212 -4.61 -4.38 1.81
N ILE A 213 -3.96 -4.31 2.97
CA ILE A 213 -2.49 -4.47 3.06
C ILE A 213 -2.07 -5.89 2.65
N ALA A 214 -2.82 -6.92 3.04
CA ALA A 214 -2.61 -8.30 2.58
C ALA A 214 -2.68 -8.41 1.05
N THR A 215 -3.66 -7.74 0.42
CA THR A 215 -3.78 -7.70 -1.04
C THR A 215 -2.55 -7.02 -1.67
N GLY A 216 -2.06 -5.94 -1.08
CA GLY A 216 -0.81 -5.28 -1.49
C GLY A 216 0.38 -6.24 -1.47
N PHE A 217 0.62 -6.93 -0.36
CA PHE A 217 1.70 -7.94 -0.25
C PHE A 217 1.55 -9.08 -1.26
N THR A 218 0.34 -9.58 -1.46
CA THR A 218 0.07 -10.66 -2.42
C THR A 218 0.36 -10.23 -3.86
N LEU A 219 0.02 -8.99 -4.23
CA LEU A 219 0.36 -8.45 -5.55
C LEU A 219 1.86 -8.19 -5.70
N THR A 220 2.57 -7.86 -4.62
CA THR A 220 4.05 -7.87 -4.61
C THR A 220 4.62 -9.25 -4.87
N GLY A 221 4.05 -10.32 -4.29
CA GLY A 221 4.49 -11.69 -4.57
C GLY A 221 4.30 -12.09 -6.03
N ALA A 222 3.28 -11.55 -6.71
CA ALA A 222 3.04 -11.84 -8.12
C ALA A 222 4.16 -11.33 -9.05
N SER A 223 4.84 -10.23 -8.69
CA SER A 223 5.92 -9.68 -9.52
C SER A 223 7.14 -10.58 -9.60
N ASN A 224 7.34 -11.47 -8.64
CA ASN A 224 8.50 -12.37 -8.61
C ASN A 224 8.45 -13.46 -9.70
N PHE A 225 7.28 -13.71 -10.32
CA PHE A 225 7.13 -14.62 -11.46
C PHE A 225 7.29 -13.94 -12.82
N LEU A 226 7.44 -12.62 -12.83
CA LEU A 226 7.43 -11.84 -14.04
C LEU A 226 8.87 -11.48 -14.42
N GLU A 227 9.29 -11.92 -15.59
CA GLU A 227 10.47 -11.38 -16.24
C GLU A 227 10.08 -10.12 -17.01
N TYR A 228 10.80 -9.02 -16.78
CA TYR A 228 10.56 -7.77 -17.50
C TYR A 228 11.24 -7.81 -18.87
N HIS A 229 10.44 -7.58 -19.92
CA HIS A 229 10.93 -7.42 -21.28
C HIS A 229 10.54 -6.03 -21.82
N PRO A 230 11.47 -5.08 -22.03
CA PRO A 230 11.14 -3.68 -22.34
C PRO A 230 10.24 -3.46 -23.55
N ASN A 231 10.35 -4.31 -24.58
CA ASN A 231 9.59 -4.19 -25.82
C ASN A 231 8.31 -5.06 -25.86
N ALA A 232 8.10 -5.93 -24.86
CA ALA A 232 7.01 -6.91 -24.83
C ALA A 232 5.84 -6.41 -23.97
N TYR A 233 5.27 -5.26 -24.35
CA TYR A 233 4.25 -4.57 -23.54
C TYR A 233 3.03 -5.43 -23.23
N VAL A 234 2.59 -6.25 -24.19
CA VAL A 234 1.39 -7.08 -24.06
C VAL A 234 1.68 -8.24 -23.12
N GLU A 235 2.81 -8.91 -23.29
CA GLU A 235 3.26 -10.03 -22.46
C GLU A 235 3.44 -9.58 -21.01
N ASN A 236 4.10 -8.43 -20.79
CA ASN A 236 4.25 -7.81 -19.49
C ASN A 236 2.88 -7.56 -18.83
N ALA A 237 1.95 -6.92 -19.55
CA ALA A 237 0.61 -6.62 -19.03
C ALA A 237 -0.19 -7.89 -18.72
N LEU A 238 -0.15 -8.89 -19.61
CA LEU A 238 -0.81 -10.17 -19.41
C LEU A 238 -0.24 -10.93 -18.22
N GLY A 239 1.07 -10.88 -18.00
CA GLY A 239 1.73 -11.43 -16.83
C GLY A 239 1.17 -10.83 -15.54
N TRP A 240 1.15 -9.51 -15.42
CA TRP A 240 0.56 -8.82 -14.26
C TRP A 240 -0.90 -9.20 -14.00
N VAL A 241 -1.72 -9.30 -15.07
CA VAL A 241 -3.12 -9.74 -14.92
C VAL A 241 -3.19 -11.19 -14.46
N LEU A 242 -2.49 -12.11 -15.13
CA LEU A 242 -2.62 -13.54 -14.89
C LEU A 242 -2.11 -13.93 -13.50
N PHE A 243 -0.89 -13.53 -13.16
CA PHE A 243 -0.32 -13.83 -11.85
C PHE A 243 -1.02 -13.04 -10.74
N GLY A 244 -1.39 -11.77 -10.98
CA GLY A 244 -2.15 -10.97 -10.03
C GLY A 244 -3.50 -11.60 -9.69
N VAL A 245 -4.28 -12.04 -10.69
CA VAL A 245 -5.57 -12.70 -10.47
C VAL A 245 -5.40 -14.06 -9.80
N ALA A 246 -4.42 -14.86 -10.21
CA ALA A 246 -4.13 -16.15 -9.58
C ALA A 246 -3.79 -15.97 -8.09
N MET A 247 -2.93 -15.01 -7.77
CA MET A 247 -2.49 -14.73 -6.40
C MET A 247 -3.61 -14.16 -5.54
N MET A 248 -4.38 -13.24 -6.08
CA MET A 248 -5.55 -12.71 -5.41
C MET A 248 -6.58 -13.81 -5.13
N SER A 249 -6.79 -14.74 -6.06
CA SER A 249 -7.70 -15.88 -5.88
C SER A 249 -7.22 -16.79 -4.75
N LEU A 250 -5.92 -17.07 -4.69
CA LEU A 250 -5.32 -17.87 -3.64
C LEU A 250 -5.48 -17.20 -2.27
N LEU A 251 -5.19 -15.90 -2.16
CA LEU A 251 -5.42 -15.12 -0.93
C LEU A 251 -6.90 -15.17 -0.52
N TYR A 252 -7.82 -14.96 -1.46
CA TYR A 252 -9.26 -14.95 -1.21
C TYR A 252 -9.79 -16.29 -0.68
N VAL A 253 -9.16 -17.41 -1.07
CA VAL A 253 -9.51 -18.75 -0.58
C VAL A 253 -8.82 -19.05 0.76
N LEU A 254 -7.52 -18.78 0.88
CA LEU A 254 -6.75 -19.15 2.07
C LEU A 254 -7.10 -18.33 3.31
N VAL A 255 -7.35 -17.02 3.17
CA VAL A 255 -7.64 -16.17 4.33
C VAL A 255 -8.89 -16.66 5.10
N PRO A 256 -10.04 -16.94 4.46
CA PRO A 256 -11.19 -17.52 5.15
C PRO A 256 -10.90 -18.87 5.81
N ILE A 257 -10.11 -19.74 5.16
CA ILE A 257 -9.74 -21.06 5.71
C ILE A 257 -8.93 -20.87 7.00
N VAL A 258 -7.87 -20.07 6.95
CA VAL A 258 -7.00 -19.83 8.10
C VAL A 258 -7.76 -19.12 9.22
N LYS A 259 -8.62 -18.15 8.91
CA LYS A 259 -9.48 -17.50 9.90
C LYS A 259 -10.38 -18.51 10.62
N ARG A 260 -11.00 -19.43 9.89
CA ARG A 260 -11.87 -20.46 10.47
C ARG A 260 -11.11 -21.44 11.37
N LEU A 261 -9.85 -21.73 11.04
CA LEU A 261 -8.99 -22.61 11.84
C LEU A 261 -8.47 -21.92 13.10
N VAL A 262 -7.92 -20.71 12.97
CA VAL A 262 -7.28 -19.97 14.07
C VAL A 262 -8.32 -19.42 15.04
N LEU A 263 -9.39 -18.81 14.53
CA LEU A 263 -10.47 -18.22 15.34
C LEU A 263 -11.65 -19.18 15.44
N SER A 264 -11.34 -20.48 15.61
CA SER A 264 -12.36 -21.50 15.73
C SER A 264 -13.31 -21.18 16.89
N ARG A 265 -14.61 -21.41 16.68
CA ARG A 265 -15.70 -21.14 17.65
C ARG A 265 -16.02 -19.66 17.92
N ILE A 266 -15.38 -18.72 17.23
CA ILE A 266 -15.71 -17.29 17.31
C ILE A 266 -16.61 -16.92 16.14
N ASN A 267 -17.77 -16.32 16.41
CA ASN A 267 -18.66 -15.80 15.37
C ASN A 267 -18.16 -14.41 14.91
N LEU A 268 -17.32 -14.40 13.89
CA LEU A 268 -16.63 -13.19 13.42
C LEU A 268 -17.57 -12.06 13.00
N THR A 269 -18.73 -12.39 12.41
CA THR A 269 -19.73 -11.38 12.04
C THR A 269 -20.32 -10.74 13.29
N GLU A 270 -20.73 -11.54 14.27
CA GLU A 270 -21.28 -11.06 15.53
C GLU A 270 -20.28 -10.21 16.31
N GLU A 271 -19.06 -10.72 16.50
CA GLU A 271 -18.02 -10.03 17.25
C GLU A 271 -17.59 -8.72 16.59
N VAL A 272 -17.31 -8.72 15.29
CA VAL A 272 -16.75 -7.53 14.61
C VAL A 272 -17.84 -6.57 14.14
N ASP A 273 -18.89 -7.07 13.50
CA ASP A 273 -19.87 -6.23 12.80
C ASP A 273 -20.94 -5.71 13.73
N HIS A 274 -21.34 -6.51 14.73
CA HIS A 274 -22.41 -6.17 15.67
C HIS A 274 -21.90 -5.68 17.03
N GLN A 275 -20.87 -6.33 17.59
CA GLN A 275 -20.32 -5.96 18.90
C GLN A 275 -19.14 -4.99 18.84
N HIS A 276 -18.66 -4.65 17.64
CA HIS A 276 -17.53 -3.75 17.41
C HIS A 276 -16.24 -4.18 18.15
N ASN A 277 -16.01 -5.49 18.25
CA ASN A 277 -14.86 -6.06 18.95
C ASN A 277 -13.55 -5.80 18.18
N ILE A 278 -12.81 -4.77 18.62
CA ILE A 278 -11.51 -4.38 18.04
C ILE A 278 -10.45 -5.47 18.21
N GLY A 279 -10.49 -6.25 19.29
CA GLY A 279 -9.53 -7.33 19.53
C GLY A 279 -9.63 -8.45 18.49
N VAL A 280 -10.86 -8.88 18.19
CA VAL A 280 -11.12 -9.88 17.13
C VAL A 280 -10.78 -9.30 15.76
N ALA A 281 -11.10 -8.03 15.51
CA ALA A 281 -10.72 -7.36 14.27
C ALA A 281 -9.20 -7.27 14.06
N ALA A 282 -8.43 -7.01 15.12
CA ALA A 282 -6.97 -6.99 15.08
C ALA A 282 -6.38 -8.38 14.80
N LEU A 283 -6.98 -9.45 15.36
CA LEU A 283 -6.61 -10.83 15.01
C LEU A 283 -6.92 -11.13 13.53
N GLU A 284 -8.07 -10.71 13.01
CA GLU A 284 -8.38 -10.85 11.60
C GLU A 284 -7.43 -10.06 10.68
N PHE A 285 -7.02 -8.87 11.11
CA PHE A 285 -6.03 -8.04 10.42
C PHE A 285 -4.72 -8.82 10.30
N VAL A 286 -4.17 -9.30 11.42
CA VAL A 286 -2.85 -9.96 11.41
C VAL A 286 -2.88 -11.31 10.71
N ILE A 287 -3.97 -12.09 10.83
CA ILE A 287 -4.12 -13.36 10.10
C ILE A 287 -4.07 -13.11 8.58
N SER A 288 -4.73 -12.06 8.10
CA SER A 288 -4.72 -11.71 6.67
C SER A 288 -3.30 -11.38 6.20
N LEU A 289 -2.53 -10.64 7.02
CA LEU A 289 -1.12 -10.35 6.75
C LEU A 289 -0.24 -11.60 6.77
N CYS A 290 -0.38 -12.46 7.78
CA CYS A 290 0.41 -13.69 7.88
C CYS A 290 0.23 -14.56 6.64
N VAL A 291 -1.00 -14.74 6.17
CA VAL A 291 -1.27 -15.50 4.94
C VAL A 291 -0.61 -14.84 3.75
N ALA A 292 -0.76 -13.52 3.58
CA ALA A 292 -0.17 -12.81 2.45
C ALA A 292 1.36 -12.83 2.45
N LEU A 293 2.00 -12.71 3.63
CA LEU A 293 3.45 -12.78 3.78
C LEU A 293 4.00 -14.18 3.50
N ILE A 294 3.31 -15.23 3.97
CA ILE A 294 3.67 -16.62 3.65
C ILE A 294 3.53 -16.87 2.15
N LEU A 295 2.44 -16.40 1.53
CA LEU A 295 2.26 -16.48 0.08
C LEU A 295 3.39 -15.77 -0.66
N MET A 296 3.71 -14.54 -0.27
CA MET A 296 4.81 -13.78 -0.88
C MET A 296 6.17 -14.49 -0.72
N ALA A 297 6.45 -15.07 0.46
CA ALA A 297 7.73 -15.72 0.75
C ALA A 297 7.89 -17.07 0.03
N LEU A 298 6.81 -17.82 -0.20
CA LEU A 298 6.84 -19.06 -1.00
C LEU A 298 7.16 -18.82 -2.48
N MET A 299 7.25 -17.56 -2.86
CA MET A 299 7.32 -17.08 -4.24
C MET A 299 8.51 -16.16 -4.46
N ALA A 300 9.40 -16.03 -3.47
CA ALA A 300 10.62 -15.24 -3.54
C ALA A 300 11.82 -16.10 -3.95
#